data_AF-A0A929SM04-F1
#
_entry.id   AF-A0A929SM04-F1
#
_cell.length_a   1.000
_cell.length_b   1.000
_cell.length_c   1.000
_cell.angle_alpha   90.00
_cell.angle_beta   90.00
_cell.angle_gamma   90.00
#
_symmetry.space_group_name_H-M   'P 1'
#
loop_
_entity.id
_entity.type
_entity.pdbx_description
1 polymer ?
#
loop_
_entity_poly.entity_id
_entity_poly.type
_entity_poly.pdbx_seq_one_letter_code
_entity_poly.pdbx_strand_id
1 'polypeptide(L)' 'MKINIRAKDFEVTDSIKKYVEDKASKLNKFIKKEDIDFNVLLSGNKVTNYNIEFTLNTGTLYIRAEEK' A
#
# COMPACT_ATOMS: atom_id res chain seq x y z
N MET A 1 12.47 -2.47 -0.81
CA MET A 1 11.02 -2.36 -1.07
C MET A 1 10.70 -0.92 -1.46
N LYS A 2 10.21 -0.72 -2.68
CA LYS A 2 9.77 0.57 -3.19
C LYS A 2 8.26 0.69 -2.95
N ILE A 3 7.84 1.65 -2.14
CA ILE A 3 6.43 1.86 -1.79
C ILE A 3 5.87 3.02 -2.61
N ASN A 4 4.88 2.74 -3.45
CA ASN A 4 4.14 3.76 -4.19
C ASN A 4 2.74 3.88 -3.61
N ILE A 5 2.44 5.01 -2.96
CA ILE A 5 1.11 5.29 -2.42
C ILE A 5 0.41 6.26 -3.37
N ARG A 6 -0.78 5.89 -3.82
CA ARG A 6 -1.64 6.72 -4.65
C ARG A 6 -2.99 6.84 -3.98
N ALA A 7 -3.51 8.06 -3.89
CA ALA A 7 -4.89 8.29 -3.51
C ALA A 7 -5.70 8.73 -4.73
N LYS A 8 -6.97 8.33 -4.75
CA LYS A 8 -7.97 8.80 -5.69
C LYS A 8 -8.97 9.64 -4.92
N ASP A 9 -9.23 10.86 -5.40
CA ASP A 9 -10.23 11.81 -4.88
C ASP A 9 -9.89 12.47 -3.52
N PHE A 10 -8.71 12.20 -2.95
CA PHE A 10 -8.20 12.89 -1.76
C PHE A 10 -6.66 12.96 -1.73
N GLU A 11 -6.14 13.80 -0.84
CA GLU A 11 -4.71 14.02 -0.66
C GLU A 11 -4.10 13.01 0.34
N VAL A 12 -2.97 12.40 -0.03
CA VAL A 12 -2.20 11.56 0.88
C VAL A 12 -1.41 12.48 1.82
N THR A 13 -1.85 12.58 3.07
CA THR A 13 -1.11 13.31 4.10
C THR A 13 0.15 12.55 4.53
N ASP A 14 1.16 13.27 5.03
CA ASP A 14 2.39 12.66 5.56
C ASP A 14 2.13 11.66 6.68
N SER A 15 1.09 11.89 7.50
CA SER A 15 0.66 10.96 8.56
C SER A 15 0.22 9.60 7.98
N ILE A 16 -0.54 9.60 6.88
CA ILE A 16 -0.97 8.37 6.21
C ILE A 16 0.22 7.67 5.58
N LYS A 17 1.10 8.43 4.91
CA LYS A 17 2.32 7.89 4.29
C LYS A 17 3.18 7.17 5.32
N LYS A 18 3.48 7.82 6.44
CA LYS A 18 4.25 7.24 7.54
C LYS A 18 3.58 6.00 8.12
N TYR A 19 2.25 6.02 8.30
CA TYR A 19 1.51 4.87 8.81
C TYR A 19 1.62 3.65 7.89
N VAL A 20 1.50 3.85 6.58
CA VAL A 20 1.64 2.78 5.58
C VAL A 20 3.08 2.25 5.54
N GLU A 21 4.08 3.13 5.61
CA GLU A 21 5.49 2.75 5.67
C GLU A 21 5.81 1.91 6.92
N ASP A 22 5.32 2.32 8.08
CA ASP A 22 5.48 1.59 9.34
C ASP A 22 4.84 0.19 9.27
N LYS A 23 3.69 0.05 8.60
CA LYS A 23 3.04 -1.26 8.41
C LYS A 23 3.79 -2.12 7.39
N ALA A 24 4.20 -1.54 6.26
CA ALA A 24 4.98 -2.23 5.23
C ALA A 24 6.33 -2.71 5.78
N SER A 25 6.95 -1.97 6.71
CA SER A 25 8.19 -2.38 7.37
C SER A 25 8.08 -3.73 8.09
N LYS A 26 6.88 -4.10 8.57
CA LYS A 26 6.65 -5.40 9.21
C LYS A 26 6.74 -6.56 8.21
N LEU A 27 6.42 -6.31 6.94
CA LEU A 27 6.53 -7.29 5.86
C LEU A 27 8.00 -7.58 5.50
N ASN A 28 8.92 -6.63 5.74
CA ASN A 28 10.35 -6.84 5.51
C ASN A 28 10.92 -8.01 6.35
N LYS A 29 10.27 -8.37 7.46
CA LYS A 29 10.66 -9.56 8.25
C LYS A 29 10.49 -10.87 7.47
N PHE A 30 9.51 -10.91 6.57
CA PHE A 30 9.12 -12.12 5.84
C PHE A 30 9.63 -12.11 4.40
N ILE A 31 9.82 -10.93 3.81
CA ILE A 31 10.21 -10.77 2.42
C ILE A 31 11.60 -10.12 2.36
N LYS A 32 12.63 -10.93 2.11
CA LYS A 32 14.05 -10.52 2.11
C LYS A 32 14.55 -9.94 0.79
N LYS A 33 13.71 -9.81 -0.23
CA LYS A 33 14.14 -9.30 -1.54
C LYS A 33 14.20 -7.77 -1.55
N GLU A 34 15.27 -7.22 -2.12
CA GLU A 34 15.47 -5.78 -2.20
C GLU A 34 14.53 -5.13 -3.24
N ASP A 35 14.25 -5.83 -4.34
CA ASP A 35 13.41 -5.41 -5.47
C ASP A 35 11.95 -5.86 -5.34
N ILE A 36 11.27 -5.31 -4.33
CA ILE A 36 9.83 -5.51 -4.16
C ILE A 36 9.11 -4.21 -4.46
N ASP A 37 8.19 -4.24 -5.42
CA ASP A 37 7.28 -3.15 -5.70
C ASP A 37 6.00 -3.32 -4.87
N PHE A 38 5.74 -2.36 -3.99
CA PHE A 38 4.54 -2.32 -3.16
C PHE A 38 3.70 -1.10 -3.55
N ASN A 39 2.58 -1.35 -4.22
CA ASN A 39 1.67 -0.31 -4.67
C ASN A 39 0.44 -0.30 -3.77
N VAL A 40 0.11 0.85 -3.20
CA VAL A 40 -1.08 1.05 -2.37
C VAL A 40 -1.96 2.08 -3.06
N LEU A 41 -3.19 1.69 -3.36
CA LEU A 41 -4.24 2.56 -3.88
C LEU A 41 -5.27 2.78 -2.79
N LEU A 42 -5.38 4.02 -2.34
CA LEU A 42 -6.42 4.45 -1.42
C LEU A 42 -7.48 5.17 -2.26
N SER A 43 -8.72 4.73 -2.19
CA SER A 43 -9.82 5.38 -2.91
C SER A 43 -11.00 5.49 -1.96
N GLY A 44 -11.72 6.60 -2.00
CA GLY A 44 -12.87 6.74 -1.12
C GLY A 44 -13.69 7.95 -1.46
N ASN A 45 -14.98 7.86 -1.14
CA ASN A 45 -15.88 9.00 -1.17
C ASN A 45 -15.87 9.64 0.23
N LYS A 46 -15.82 10.98 0.30
CA LYS A 46 -15.90 11.79 1.53
C LYS A 46 -17.06 11.42 2.46
N VAL A 47 -18.05 10.66 2.00
CA VAL A 47 -19.29 10.37 2.74
C VAL A 47 -19.24 9.05 3.53
N THR A 48 -18.77 7.91 3.01
CA THR A 48 -18.91 6.63 3.77
C THR A 48 -18.01 5.45 3.41
N ASN A 49 -17.42 5.35 2.22
CA ASN A 49 -16.71 4.13 1.81
C ASN A 49 -15.26 4.45 1.44
N TYR A 50 -14.31 3.88 2.19
CA TYR A 50 -12.88 3.93 1.92
C TYR A 50 -12.43 2.54 1.48
N ASN A 51 -12.09 2.40 0.21
CA ASN A 51 -11.49 1.18 -0.31
C ASN A 51 -9.97 1.32 -0.31
N ILE A 52 -9.31 0.31 0.22
CA ILE A 52 -7.85 0.18 0.24
C ILE A 52 -7.50 -1.04 -0.59
N GLU A 53 -6.70 -0.83 -1.63
CA GLU A 53 -6.10 -1.91 -2.38
C GLU A 53 -4.59 -1.86 -2.23
N PHE A 54 -3.97 -3.01 -1.98
CA PHE A 54 -2.53 -3.14 -2.10
C PHE A 54 -2.15 -4.25 -3.06
N THR A 55 -1.06 -4.00 -3.75
CA THR A 55 -0.44 -4.90 -4.71
C THR A 55 1.03 -5.02 -4.33
N LEU A 56 1.49 -6.25 -4.19
CA LEU A 56 2.85 -6.60 -3.83
C LEU A 56 3.41 -7.50 -4.94
N ASN A 57 4.45 -7.02 -5.62
CA ASN A 57 5.19 -7.82 -6.58
C ASN A 57 6.57 -8.18 -6.01
N THR A 58 6.81 -9.48 -5.84
CA THR A 58 8.08 -10.04 -5.32
C THR A 58 8.99 -10.60 -6.41
N GLY A 59 8.64 -10.36 -7.69
CA GLY A 59 9.28 -10.90 -8.89
C GLY A 59 8.86 -12.32 -9.23
N THR A 60 8.51 -13.14 -8.24
CA THR A 60 8.03 -14.53 -8.42
C THR A 60 6.55 -14.69 -8.11
N LEU A 61 6.02 -13.88 -7.21
CA LEU A 61 4.63 -13.89 -6.79
C LEU A 61 4.06 -12.49 -6.87
N TYR A 62 2.82 -12.42 -7.37
CA TYR A 62 2.00 -11.23 -7.39
C TYR A 62 0.85 -11.40 -6.41
N ILE A 63 0.84 -10.59 -5.36
CA ILE A 63 -0.16 -10.65 -4.29
C ILE A 63 -0.98 -9.37 -4.36
N ARG A 64 -2.29 -9.50 -4.49
CA ARG A 64 -3.24 -8.38 -4.44
C ARG A 64 -4.24 -8.65 -3.34
N ALA A 65 -4.54 -7.63 -2.54
CA ALA A 65 -5.68 -7.66 -1.64
C ALA A 65 -6.41 -6.31 -1.66
N GLU A 66 -7.71 -6.38 -1.41
CA GLU A 66 -8.64 -5.26 -1.38
C GLU A 66 -9.45 -5.36 -0.09
N GLU A 67 -9.66 -4.21 0.56
CA GLU A 67 -10.54 -4.04 1.73
C GLU A 67 -11.46 -2.84 1.46
N LYS A 68 -12.73 -2.94 1.86
CA LYS A 68 -13.80 -1.95 1.59
C LYS A 68 -14.35 -1.36 2.87
#